data_AF-A0A9X8R6I2-F1
#
_entry.id   AF-A0A9X8R6I2-F1
#
_cell.length_a   1.000
_cell.length_b   1.000
_cell.length_c   1.000
_cell.angle_alpha   90.00
_cell.angle_beta   90.00
_cell.angle_gamma   90.00
#
_symmetry.space_group_name_H-M   'P 1'
#
loop_
_entity.id
_entity.type
_entity.pdbx_description
1 polymer ?
#
loop_
_entity_poly.entity_id
_entity_poly.type
_entity_poly.pdbx_seq_one_letter_code
_entity_poly.pdbx_strand_id
1 'polypeptide(L)'
;MWDGEQPFIFLARRRTPEGARFDLAHELGHLLLHSSDDPRSGKREEDEANQFAADFLIPPGIVHAHLRLHASLNDILQLKTALKVSAMAMLRAAYQHGKLSEREYHSHLTTLSARGFRTDKPGSTLQYERSRVFDYVLSPEGGASISRIADETQLPPQDLHAFMLSTQPHTVSSATSTTSAPARPVLRVVR
;
A
#
# COMPACT_ATOMS: atom_id res chain seq x y z
N MET A 1 -15.32 -0.59 -6.81
CA MET A 1 -16.61 0.10 -7.07
C MET A 1 -16.45 0.95 -8.31
N TRP A 2 -17.48 1.08 -9.14
CA TRP A 2 -17.46 1.94 -10.33
C TRP A 2 -18.32 3.17 -10.07
N ASP A 3 -17.84 4.35 -10.45
CA ASP A 3 -18.65 5.59 -10.57
C ASP A 3 -18.64 5.98 -12.05
N GLY A 4 -19.75 5.71 -12.72
CA GLY A 4 -19.81 5.72 -14.19
C GLY A 4 -18.80 4.74 -14.80
N GLU A 5 -17.94 5.23 -15.68
CA GLU A 5 -16.87 4.46 -16.32
C GLU A 5 -15.58 4.41 -15.50
N GLN A 6 -15.53 5.08 -14.35
CA GLN A 6 -14.30 5.22 -13.58
C GLN A 6 -14.26 4.25 -12.38
N PRO A 7 -13.27 3.35 -12.30
CA PRO A 7 -13.14 2.43 -11.19
C PRO A 7 -12.45 3.09 -9.99
N PHE A 8 -12.99 2.86 -8.80
CA PHE A 8 -12.47 3.29 -7.51
C PHE A 8 -12.22 2.07 -6.60
N ILE A 9 -11.08 2.08 -5.92
CA ILE A 9 -10.73 1.17 -4.84
C ILE A 9 -10.70 1.96 -3.53
N PHE A 10 -11.42 1.48 -2.53
CA PHE A 10 -11.40 2.03 -1.18
C PHE A 10 -10.66 1.06 -0.27
N LEU A 11 -9.62 1.54 0.40
CA LEU A 11 -8.85 0.74 1.35
C LEU A 11 -9.07 1.23 2.77
N ALA A 12 -9.49 0.32 3.65
CA ALA A 12 -9.36 0.56 5.08
C ALA A 12 -7.87 0.56 5.46
N ARG A 13 -7.46 1.47 6.34
CA ARG A 13 -6.09 1.50 6.84
C ARG A 13 -5.83 0.24 7.68
N ARG A 14 -5.19 -0.78 7.10
CA ARG A 14 -4.77 -1.98 7.84
C ARG A 14 -3.68 -1.64 8.85
N ARG A 15 -3.44 -2.60 9.75
CA ARG A 15 -2.35 -2.54 10.72
C ARG A 15 -0.95 -2.69 10.11
N THR A 16 -0.83 -3.27 8.91
CA THR A 16 0.48 -3.57 8.31
C THR A 16 0.53 -3.30 6.80
N PRO A 17 1.67 -2.84 6.25
CA PRO A 17 1.82 -2.53 4.82
C PRO A 17 1.58 -3.70 3.86
N GLU A 18 2.07 -4.90 4.15
CA GLU A 18 1.82 -6.08 3.31
C GLU A 18 0.35 -6.52 3.36
N GLY A 19 -0.37 -6.17 4.44
CA GLY A 19 -1.81 -6.40 4.53
C GLY A 19 -2.55 -5.44 3.61
N ALA A 20 -2.18 -4.16 3.65
CA ALA A 20 -2.70 -3.16 2.73
C ALA A 20 -2.42 -3.50 1.26
N ARG A 21 -1.22 -4.04 0.93
CA ARG A 21 -0.90 -4.56 -0.41
C ARG A 21 -1.83 -5.71 -0.81
N PHE A 22 -2.09 -6.64 0.10
CA PHE A 22 -2.99 -7.77 -0.16
C PHE A 22 -4.42 -7.30 -0.39
N ASP A 23 -4.95 -6.42 0.44
CA ASP A 23 -6.30 -5.88 0.23
C ASP A 23 -6.39 -5.11 -1.08
N LEU A 24 -5.39 -4.29 -1.41
CA LEU A 24 -5.38 -3.58 -2.70
C LEU A 24 -5.42 -4.55 -3.88
N ALA A 25 -4.63 -5.63 -3.82
CA ALA A 25 -4.67 -6.66 -4.85
C ALA A 25 -6.02 -7.41 -4.88
N HIS A 26 -6.65 -7.61 -3.73
CA HIS A 26 -7.96 -8.24 -3.60
C HIS A 26 -9.08 -7.37 -4.22
N GLU A 27 -9.12 -6.08 -3.88
CA GLU A 27 -10.06 -5.12 -4.47
C GLU A 27 -9.83 -4.97 -5.99
N LEU A 28 -8.57 -5.01 -6.43
CA LEU A 28 -8.24 -5.05 -7.85
C LEU A 28 -8.77 -6.33 -8.51
N GLY A 29 -8.69 -7.47 -7.83
CA GLY A 29 -9.30 -8.73 -8.26
C GLY A 29 -10.80 -8.58 -8.48
N HIS A 30 -11.51 -7.97 -7.53
CA HIS A 30 -12.93 -7.67 -7.70
C HIS A 30 -13.20 -6.81 -8.93
N LEU A 31 -12.42 -5.74 -9.14
CA LEU A 31 -12.61 -4.85 -10.29
C LEU A 31 -12.37 -5.54 -11.64
N LEU A 32 -11.41 -6.47 -11.72
CA LEU A 32 -11.02 -7.12 -12.97
C LEU A 32 -11.85 -8.36 -13.28
N LEU A 33 -12.24 -9.12 -12.26
CA LEU A 33 -12.88 -10.42 -12.44
C LEU A 33 -14.41 -10.36 -12.31
N HIS A 34 -14.93 -9.40 -11.55
CA HIS A 34 -16.35 -9.38 -11.18
C HIS A 34 -17.02 -8.10 -11.71
N SER A 35 -18.14 -8.28 -12.42
CA SER A 35 -18.99 -7.17 -12.88
C SER A 35 -19.96 -6.75 -11.78
N SER A 36 -20.31 -5.46 -11.73
CA SER A 36 -21.19 -4.88 -10.69
C SER A 36 -22.62 -5.45 -10.69
N ASP A 37 -23.00 -6.19 -11.74
CA ASP A 37 -24.37 -6.67 -11.96
C ASP A 37 -24.54 -8.19 -11.76
N ASP A 38 -23.56 -8.95 -11.25
CA ASP A 38 -23.78 -10.40 -11.00
C ASP A 38 -24.50 -10.63 -9.64
N PRO A 39 -25.75 -11.12 -9.64
CA PRO A 39 -26.47 -11.48 -8.42
C PRO A 39 -25.87 -12.69 -7.68
N ARG A 40 -24.78 -13.28 -8.18
CA ARG A 40 -23.97 -14.30 -7.49
C ARG A 40 -22.90 -13.74 -6.55
N SER A 41 -22.91 -12.42 -6.30
CA SER A 41 -22.14 -11.78 -5.23
C SER A 41 -22.21 -12.61 -3.94
N GLY A 42 -21.07 -13.18 -3.55
CA GLY A 42 -21.03 -14.20 -2.51
C GLY A 42 -19.64 -14.80 -2.31
N LYS A 43 -19.57 -15.88 -1.53
CA LYS A 43 -18.33 -16.54 -1.09
C LYS A 43 -17.36 -16.88 -2.25
N ARG A 44 -17.89 -17.21 -3.42
CA ARG A 44 -17.06 -17.59 -4.58
C ARG A 44 -16.25 -16.41 -5.12
N GLU A 45 -16.85 -15.24 -5.27
CA GLU A 45 -16.15 -14.04 -5.74
C GLU A 45 -15.07 -13.63 -4.73
N GLU A 46 -15.38 -13.71 -3.44
CA GLU A 46 -14.40 -13.47 -2.37
C GLU A 46 -13.21 -14.45 -2.45
N ASP A 47 -13.48 -15.73 -2.68
CA ASP A 47 -12.44 -16.76 -2.84
C ASP A 47 -11.62 -16.50 -4.12
N GLU A 48 -12.25 -16.10 -5.22
CA GLU A 48 -11.60 -15.76 -6.51
C GLU A 48 -10.74 -14.49 -6.38
N ALA A 49 -11.23 -13.44 -5.72
CA ALA A 49 -10.46 -12.21 -5.45
C ALA A 49 -9.28 -12.46 -4.49
N ASN A 50 -9.47 -13.30 -3.47
CA ASN A 50 -8.38 -13.73 -2.59
C ASN A 50 -7.32 -14.53 -3.34
N GLN A 51 -7.73 -15.45 -4.23
CA GLN A 51 -6.80 -16.22 -5.05
C GLN A 51 -6.06 -15.32 -6.04
N PHE A 52 -6.77 -14.38 -6.69
CA PHE A 52 -6.16 -13.35 -7.53
C PHE A 52 -5.10 -12.55 -6.77
N ALA A 53 -5.41 -12.05 -5.57
CA ALA A 53 -4.47 -11.28 -4.76
C ALA A 53 -3.22 -12.09 -4.39
N ALA A 54 -3.40 -13.37 -4.05
CA ALA A 54 -2.29 -14.27 -3.75
C ALA A 54 -1.38 -14.47 -4.97
N ASP A 55 -1.94 -14.81 -6.13
CA ASP A 55 -1.16 -15.09 -7.35
C ASP A 55 -0.55 -13.82 -7.97
N PHE A 56 -1.23 -12.68 -7.82
CA PHE A 56 -0.73 -11.38 -8.28
C PHE A 56 0.49 -10.94 -7.47
N LEU A 57 0.45 -11.08 -6.14
CA LEU A 57 1.57 -10.70 -5.27
C LEU A 57 2.66 -11.77 -5.17
N ILE A 58 2.30 -13.04 -5.39
CA ILE A 58 3.19 -14.19 -5.28
C ILE A 58 3.08 -15.04 -6.56
N PRO A 59 3.69 -14.59 -7.68
CA PRO A 59 3.53 -15.26 -8.95
C PRO A 59 4.06 -16.70 -8.89
N PRO A 60 3.33 -17.70 -9.44
CA PRO A 60 3.73 -19.10 -9.39
C PRO A 60 5.13 -19.33 -9.96
N GLY A 61 5.50 -18.63 -11.05
CA GLY A 61 6.82 -18.71 -11.65
C GLY A 61 7.95 -18.32 -10.69
N ILE A 62 7.75 -17.31 -9.83
CA ILE A 62 8.71 -16.92 -8.80
C ILE A 62 8.81 -18.00 -7.73
N VAL A 63 7.68 -18.55 -7.28
CA VAL A 63 7.67 -19.66 -6.32
C VAL A 63 8.45 -20.86 -6.87
N HIS A 64 8.24 -21.21 -8.14
CA HIS A 64 8.92 -22.32 -8.77
C HIS A 64 10.42 -22.10 -8.96
N ALA A 65 10.83 -20.88 -9.30
CA ALA A 65 12.23 -20.52 -9.52
C ALA A 65 13.03 -20.39 -8.21
N HIS A 66 12.41 -19.92 -7.13
CA HIS A 66 13.12 -19.59 -5.89
C HIS A 66 12.94 -20.59 -4.75
N LEU A 67 11.88 -21.39 -4.75
CA LEU A 67 11.68 -22.43 -3.74
C LEU A 67 11.96 -23.83 -4.29
N ARG A 68 12.75 -24.58 -3.54
CA ARG A 68 12.97 -26.01 -3.77
C ARG A 68 11.80 -26.82 -3.20
N LEU A 69 11.73 -28.11 -3.54
CA LEU A 69 10.86 -29.04 -2.80
C LEU A 69 11.34 -29.11 -1.35
N HIS A 70 10.40 -29.29 -0.42
CA HIS A 70 10.65 -29.29 1.01
C HIS A 70 11.31 -27.98 1.49
N ALA A 71 10.82 -26.85 0.98
CA ALA A 71 11.36 -25.54 1.32
C ALA A 71 11.42 -25.31 2.84
N SER A 72 12.57 -24.83 3.31
CA SER A 72 12.74 -24.54 4.73
C SER A 72 11.94 -23.30 5.12
N LEU A 73 11.68 -23.15 6.41
CA LEU A 73 11.03 -21.94 6.93
C LEU A 73 11.85 -20.68 6.60
N ASN A 74 13.18 -20.80 6.55
CA ASN A 74 14.06 -19.68 6.21
C ASN A 74 13.90 -19.28 4.74
N ASP A 75 13.77 -20.23 3.81
CA ASP A 75 13.52 -19.93 2.39
C ASP A 75 12.21 -19.14 2.22
N ILE A 76 11.16 -19.54 2.95
CA ILE A 76 9.85 -18.87 2.97
C ILE A 76 9.99 -17.44 3.53
N LEU A 77 10.72 -17.26 4.63
CA LEU A 77 10.94 -15.96 5.27
C LEU A 77 11.82 -15.02 4.42
N GLN A 78 12.76 -15.56 3.66
CA GLN A 78 13.56 -14.78 2.72
C GLN A 78 12.70 -14.32 1.54
N LEU A 79 11.97 -15.24 0.90
CA LEU A 79 11.17 -14.91 -0.28
C LEU A 79 10.02 -13.95 0.05
N LYS A 80 9.36 -14.10 1.20
CA LYS A 80 8.29 -13.16 1.62
C LYS A 80 8.81 -11.73 1.78
N THR A 81 10.08 -11.57 2.16
CA THR A 81 10.72 -10.26 2.32
C THR A 81 11.00 -9.63 0.96
N ALA A 82 11.50 -10.42 -0.01
CA ALA A 82 11.71 -9.95 -1.38
C ALA A 82 10.40 -9.56 -2.06
N LEU A 83 9.34 -10.35 -1.88
CA LEU A 83 8.02 -10.11 -2.46
C LEU A 83 7.15 -9.12 -1.66
N LYS A 84 7.60 -8.69 -0.47
CA LYS A 84 6.87 -7.75 0.41
C LYS A 84 5.46 -8.26 0.75
N VAL A 85 5.37 -9.54 1.11
CA VAL A 85 4.12 -10.23 1.49
C VAL A 85 4.22 -10.77 2.92
N SER A 86 3.08 -11.14 3.51
CA SER A 86 3.07 -11.77 4.84
C SER A 86 3.70 -13.16 4.81
N ALA A 87 4.26 -13.60 5.95
CA ALA A 87 4.81 -14.95 6.06
C ALA A 87 3.72 -16.01 5.87
N MET A 88 2.49 -15.73 6.30
CA MET A 88 1.34 -16.61 6.13
C MET A 88 0.95 -16.75 4.65
N ALA A 89 0.90 -15.65 3.91
CA ALA A 89 0.61 -15.67 2.47
C ALA A 89 1.68 -16.45 1.70
N MET A 90 2.96 -16.20 1.98
CA MET A 90 4.06 -16.93 1.36
C MET A 90 4.06 -18.43 1.70
N LEU A 91 3.79 -18.79 2.96
CA LEU A 91 3.67 -20.19 3.37
C LEU A 91 2.52 -20.89 2.63
N ARG A 92 1.35 -20.22 2.52
CA ARG A 92 0.19 -20.76 1.81
C ARG A 92 0.50 -20.97 0.32
N ALA A 93 1.11 -19.98 -0.34
CA ALA A 93 1.51 -20.09 -1.74
C ALA A 93 2.54 -21.22 -1.96
N ALA A 94 3.53 -21.38 -1.06
CA ALA A 94 4.48 -22.48 -1.15
C ALA A 94 3.79 -23.85 -1.09
N TYR A 95 2.79 -24.01 -0.21
CA TYR A 95 1.98 -25.22 -0.13
C TYR A 95 1.10 -25.43 -1.38
N GLN A 96 0.37 -24.40 -1.83
CA GLN A 96 -0.49 -24.46 -3.01
C GLN A 96 0.27 -24.85 -4.29
N HIS A 97 1.52 -24.41 -4.44
CA HIS A 97 2.38 -24.74 -5.58
C HIS A 97 3.26 -25.98 -5.34
N GLY A 98 2.92 -26.82 -4.36
CA GLY A 98 3.53 -28.13 -4.15
C GLY A 98 4.99 -28.10 -3.65
N LYS A 99 5.44 -26.97 -3.07
CA LYS A 99 6.78 -26.86 -2.47
C LYS A 99 6.87 -27.47 -1.07
N LEU A 100 5.72 -27.73 -0.45
CA LEU A 100 5.59 -28.31 0.87
C LEU A 100 4.56 -29.43 0.84
N SER A 101 4.82 -30.49 1.60
CA SER A 101 3.78 -31.45 1.99
C SER A 101 2.84 -30.84 3.04
N GLU A 102 1.65 -31.42 3.21
CA GLU A 102 0.69 -31.01 4.24
C GLU A 102 1.31 -31.01 5.64
N ARG A 103 2.10 -32.04 5.97
CA ARG A 103 2.81 -32.16 7.25
C ARG A 103 3.79 -31.00 7.47
N GLU A 104 4.57 -30.65 6.44
CA GLU A 104 5.52 -29.54 6.51
C GLU A 104 4.82 -28.20 6.62
N TYR A 105 3.74 -28.01 5.86
CA TYR A 105 2.90 -26.82 5.96
C TYR A 105 2.38 -26.61 7.39
N HIS A 106 1.79 -27.64 8.02
CA HIS A 106 1.30 -27.53 9.41
C HIS A 106 2.41 -27.30 10.44
N SER A 107 3.58 -27.91 10.25
CA SER A 107 4.75 -27.71 11.11
C SER A 107 5.25 -26.25 11.04
N HIS A 108 5.40 -25.71 9.82
CA HIS A 108 5.80 -24.34 9.59
C HIS A 108 4.74 -23.35 10.09
N LEU A 109 3.45 -23.65 9.87
CA LEU A 109 2.34 -22.82 10.32
C LEU A 109 2.31 -22.68 11.85
N THR A 110 2.49 -23.79 12.57
CA THR A 110 2.60 -23.80 14.04
C THR A 110 3.78 -22.94 14.49
N THR A 111 4.94 -23.12 13.85
CA THR A 111 6.16 -22.37 14.16
C THR A 111 5.99 -20.86 13.92
N LEU A 112 5.41 -20.47 12.78
CA LEU A 112 5.13 -19.06 12.47
C LEU A 112 4.11 -18.45 13.44
N SER A 113 3.09 -19.22 13.82
CA SER A 113 2.07 -18.77 14.77
C SER A 113 2.67 -18.51 16.15
N ALA A 114 3.53 -19.42 16.65
CA ALA A 114 4.25 -19.26 17.90
C ALA A 114 5.22 -18.05 17.88
N ARG A 115 5.73 -17.70 16.70
CA ARG A 115 6.57 -16.50 16.49
C ARG A 115 5.78 -15.21 16.25
N GLY A 116 4.44 -15.22 16.35
CA GLY A 116 3.60 -14.01 16.25
C GLY A 116 3.22 -13.57 14.83
N PHE A 117 3.57 -14.33 13.79
CA PHE A 117 3.32 -13.94 12.38
C PHE A 117 1.84 -13.98 11.96
N ARG A 118 0.90 -14.35 12.85
CA ARG A 118 -0.54 -14.32 12.56
C ARG A 118 -1.13 -12.92 12.65
N THR A 119 -0.66 -12.14 13.63
CA THR A 119 -1.25 -10.85 14.00
C THR A 119 -0.34 -9.68 13.67
N ASP A 120 0.97 -9.91 13.68
CA ASP A 120 1.98 -8.91 13.39
C ASP A 120 3.00 -9.46 12.40
N LYS A 121 3.95 -8.62 11.99
CA LYS A 121 5.03 -9.00 11.08
C LYS A 121 6.38 -8.68 11.71
N PRO A 122 6.81 -9.49 12.69
CA PRO A 122 8.11 -9.33 13.32
C PRO A 122 9.22 -9.24 12.28
N GLY A 123 10.03 -8.19 12.39
CA GLY A 123 11.16 -7.94 11.49
C GLY A 123 10.79 -7.37 10.12
N SER A 124 9.53 -6.99 9.85
CA SER A 124 9.21 -6.21 8.66
C SER A 124 9.62 -4.76 8.84
N THR A 125 10.40 -4.24 7.89
CA THR A 125 10.78 -2.82 7.77
C THR A 125 10.01 -2.12 6.65
N LEU A 126 8.99 -2.79 6.10
CA LEU A 126 8.22 -2.25 4.99
C LEU A 126 7.45 -1.02 5.44
N GLN A 127 7.40 -0.01 4.57
CA GLN A 127 6.59 1.18 4.75
C GLN A 127 5.31 1.07 3.92
N TYR A 128 4.25 1.77 4.33
CA TYR A 128 3.04 1.88 3.52
C TYR A 128 3.37 2.48 2.16
N GLU A 129 2.75 1.95 1.11
CA GLU A 129 2.84 2.55 -0.21
C GLU A 129 2.13 3.90 -0.21
N ARG A 130 2.72 4.86 -0.92
CA ARG A 130 2.21 6.22 -1.06
C ARG A 130 2.30 6.62 -2.52
N SER A 131 1.38 7.48 -2.95
CA SER A 131 1.39 7.99 -4.32
C SER A 131 2.66 8.80 -4.58
N ARG A 132 3.32 8.52 -5.71
CA ARG A 132 4.44 9.33 -6.21
C ARG A 132 3.97 10.61 -6.91
N VAL A 133 2.68 10.71 -7.22
CA VAL A 133 2.10 11.89 -7.88
C VAL A 133 2.35 13.13 -7.04
N PHE A 134 2.16 13.03 -5.73
CA PHE A 134 2.36 14.15 -4.82
C PHE A 134 3.81 14.61 -4.75
N ASP A 135 4.78 13.68 -4.76
CA ASP A 135 6.20 14.03 -4.82
C ASP A 135 6.53 14.79 -6.12
N TYR A 136 5.95 14.36 -7.24
CA TYR A 136 6.16 15.00 -8.54
C TYR A 136 5.47 16.37 -8.63
N VAL A 137 4.18 16.45 -8.28
CA VAL A 137 3.38 17.69 -8.35
C VAL A 137 3.98 18.79 -7.48
N LEU A 138 4.51 18.44 -6.30
CA LEU A 138 5.19 19.38 -5.41
C LEU A 138 6.66 19.63 -5.75
N SER A 139 7.23 18.89 -6.70
CA SER A 139 8.59 19.13 -7.17
C SER A 139 8.65 20.41 -8.02
N PRO A 140 9.84 21.01 -8.19
CA PRO A 140 10.02 22.15 -9.09
C PRO A 140 9.55 21.87 -10.53
N GLU A 141 9.62 20.62 -10.98
CA GLU A 141 9.18 20.18 -12.32
C GLU A 141 7.65 20.11 -12.45
N GLY A 142 6.96 19.70 -11.38
CA GLY A 142 5.49 19.68 -11.32
C GLY A 142 4.88 21.08 -11.11
N GLY A 143 5.64 22.00 -10.50
CA GLY A 143 5.36 23.43 -10.48
C GLY A 143 4.18 23.86 -9.59
N ALA A 144 3.53 22.94 -8.88
CA ALA A 144 2.41 23.27 -8.01
C ALA A 144 2.89 23.49 -6.56
N SER A 145 2.52 24.64 -5.97
CA SER A 145 2.70 24.88 -4.55
C SER A 145 1.48 24.42 -3.76
N ILE A 146 1.65 24.06 -2.49
CA ILE A 146 0.53 23.73 -1.59
C ILE A 146 -0.50 24.87 -1.57
N SER A 147 -0.04 26.12 -1.54
CA SER A 147 -0.92 27.29 -1.59
C SER A 147 -1.73 27.35 -2.88
N ARG A 148 -1.11 27.10 -4.03
CA ARG A 148 -1.80 27.08 -5.32
C ARG A 148 -2.86 25.97 -5.37
N ILE A 149 -2.52 24.77 -4.89
CA ILE A 149 -3.46 23.65 -4.82
C ILE A 149 -4.62 23.98 -3.87
N ALA A 150 -4.34 24.60 -2.73
CA ALA A 150 -5.37 25.05 -1.79
C ALA A 150 -6.32 26.06 -2.43
N ASP A 151 -5.79 27.04 -3.15
CA ASP A 151 -6.59 28.04 -3.85
C ASP A 151 -7.47 27.42 -4.94
N GLU A 152 -6.92 26.50 -5.74
CA GLU A 152 -7.65 25.82 -6.83
C GLU A 152 -8.70 24.83 -6.32
N THR A 153 -8.42 24.09 -5.24
CA THR A 153 -9.33 23.10 -4.66
C THR A 153 -10.30 23.68 -3.62
N GLN A 154 -10.07 24.93 -3.23
CA GLN A 154 -10.75 25.59 -2.09
C GLN A 154 -10.67 24.80 -0.78
N LEU A 155 -9.63 23.99 -0.61
CA LEU A 155 -9.37 23.24 0.61
C LEU A 155 -8.38 23.99 1.50
N PRO A 156 -8.55 23.98 2.83
CA PRO A 156 -7.55 24.52 3.73
C PRO A 156 -6.20 23.80 3.56
N PRO A 157 -5.06 24.51 3.56
CA PRO A 157 -3.74 23.90 3.40
C PRO A 157 -3.43 22.77 4.39
N GLN A 158 -3.93 22.87 5.62
CA GLN A 158 -3.80 21.84 6.65
C GLN A 158 -4.50 20.53 6.29
N ASP A 159 -5.61 20.60 5.56
CA ASP A 159 -6.39 19.43 5.17
C ASP A 159 -5.74 18.74 3.97
N LEU A 160 -5.12 19.50 3.06
CA LEU A 160 -4.32 18.96 1.97
C LEU A 160 -3.17 18.09 2.49
N HIS A 161 -2.46 18.52 3.53
CA HIS A 161 -1.41 17.70 4.14
C HIS A 161 -1.94 16.37 4.68
N ALA A 162 -3.13 16.37 5.28
CA ALA A 162 -3.78 15.16 5.77
C ALA A 162 -4.20 14.23 4.62
N PHE A 163 -4.75 14.78 3.54
CA PHE A 163 -5.16 14.03 2.35
C PHE A 163 -3.99 13.48 1.54
N MET A 164 -2.84 14.17 1.55
CA MET A 164 -1.60 13.68 0.96
C MET A 164 -0.88 12.65 1.86
N LEU A 165 -1.54 12.16 2.91
CA LEU A 165 -1.01 11.16 3.85
C LEU A 165 0.34 11.59 4.46
N SER A 166 0.48 12.88 4.77
CA SER A 166 1.67 13.47 5.37
C SER A 166 2.95 13.31 4.53
N THR A 167 2.87 13.27 3.19
CA THR A 167 4.06 13.49 2.36
C THR A 167 4.69 14.81 2.77
N GLN A 168 5.87 14.74 3.39
CA GLN A 168 6.60 15.95 3.76
C GLN A 168 7.11 16.62 2.49
N PRO A 169 6.72 17.87 2.20
CA PRO A 169 7.37 18.64 1.16
C PRO A 169 8.80 18.86 1.60
N HIS A 170 9.78 18.37 0.83
CA HIS A 170 11.13 18.87 0.97
C HIS A 170 11.18 20.24 0.29
N THR A 171 11.38 21.29 1.07
CA THR A 171 11.64 22.60 0.51
C THR A 171 13.01 22.53 -0.18
N VAL A 172 13.02 22.47 -1.51
CA VAL A 172 14.25 22.77 -2.24
C VAL A 172 14.43 24.27 -2.08
N SER A 173 15.33 24.67 -1.18
CA SER A 173 15.71 26.06 -1.01
C SER A 173 16.39 26.51 -2.30
N SER A 174 15.59 27.10 -3.19
CA SER A 174 16.09 27.94 -4.27
C SER A 174 16.73 29.16 -3.60
N ALA A 175 18.00 29.04 -3.25
CA ALA A 175 18.81 30.16 -2.82
C ALA A 175 18.90 31.16 -3.98
N THR A 176 18.08 32.21 -3.93
CA THR A 176 18.42 33.54 -4.47
C THR A 176 17.63 34.58 -3.66
N SER A 177 18.38 35.34 -2.84
CA SER A 177 18.14 36.69 -2.28
C SER A 177 16.78 37.37 -2.55
N THR A 178 16.12 38.05 -1.60
CA THR A 178 16.62 39.27 -0.93
C THR A 178 15.81 39.58 0.33
N THR A 179 16.48 40.01 1.40
CA THR A 179 15.90 40.46 2.67
C THR A 179 15.07 41.75 2.49
N SER A 180 13.80 41.72 2.88
CA SER A 180 12.98 42.92 3.10
C SER A 180 12.49 42.89 4.55
N ALA A 181 12.85 43.92 5.33
CA ALA A 181 12.48 44.06 6.73
C ALA A 181 10.96 44.32 6.89
N PRO A 182 10.31 43.84 7.96
CA PRO A 182 8.87 44.02 8.13
C PRO A 182 8.54 45.50 8.40
N ALA A 183 7.65 46.06 7.57
CA ALA A 183 7.13 47.41 7.75
C ALA A 183 6.29 47.49 9.04
N ARG A 184 6.56 48.50 9.89
CA ARG A 184 5.78 48.76 11.10
C ARG A 184 4.33 49.17 10.75
N PRO A 185 3.30 48.63 11.43
CA PRO A 185 1.92 49.02 11.22
C PRO A 185 1.66 50.43 11.77
N VAL A 186 0.96 51.27 10.99
CA VAL A 186 0.55 52.63 11.36
C VAL A 186 -0.90 52.59 11.86
N LEU A 187 -1.12 52.95 13.12
CA LEU A 187 -2.46 53.11 13.69
C LEU A 187 -2.99 54.53 13.42
N ARG A 188 -4.26 54.65 13.03
CA ARG A 188 -4.96 55.94 12.89
C ARG A 188 -6.13 56.00 13.86
N VAL A 189 -6.18 57.07 14.65
CA VAL A 189 -7.32 57.36 15.53
C VAL A 189 -8.49 57.84 14.68
N VAL A 190 -9.65 57.20 14.85
CA VAL A 190 -10.92 57.63 14.27
C VAL A 190 -11.63 58.50 15.32
N ARG A 191 -12.01 59.72 14.95
CA ARG A 191 -12.89 60.59 15.75
C ARG A 191 -14.34 60.31 15.41
#